data_AF-A0A1T1B510-F1
#
_entry.id   AF-A0A1T1B510-F1
#
_cell.length_a   1.000
_cell.length_b   1.000
_cell.length_c   1.000
_cell.angle_alpha   90.00
_cell.angle_beta   90.00
_cell.angle_gamma   90.00
#
_symmetry.space_group_name_H-M   'P 1'
#
loop_
_entity.id
_entity.type
_entity.pdbx_description
1 polymer ?
#
loop_
_entity_poly.entity_id
_entity_poly.type
_entity_poly.pdbx_seq_one_letter_code
_entity_poly.pdbx_strand_id
1 'polypeptide(L)'
;MRLPALTGIRALAALWVVMYHFRDDVVALFPALAVLDPLVRAGYLGVDLFFVLSGFILCHTYFDQFHNGVSLPAYRRFLQARIARVYPVHFVTLHIVLLGLLAAGTLGFEIYSINGSPAAYVAQLFMAHLWLGMGSTFNYPSWSISAEWFAYLLCPLLLIGMGRLRTPAQFGAVAAVAFLGSAALLAQRTDLAETWLPRIIGGFVGGAAVNMIYRATPAFRHGPVLIWGALALFSVGIMVHGGYWFNVCD
;
A
#
# COMPACT_ATOMS: atom_id res chain seq x y z
N MET A 1 16.99 6.86 11.39
CA MET A 1 16.93 8.23 10.82
C MET A 1 15.49 8.54 10.46
N ARG A 2 14.92 9.67 10.90
CA ARG A 2 13.57 10.11 10.48
C ARG A 2 13.74 11.00 9.25
N LEU A 3 13.00 10.72 8.17
CA LEU A 3 12.88 11.60 7.01
C LEU A 3 11.53 12.32 7.15
N PRO A 4 11.48 13.55 7.71
CA PRO A 4 10.21 14.22 8.02
C PRO A 4 9.33 14.40 6.78
N ALA A 5 9.94 14.65 5.62
CA ALA A 5 9.23 14.79 4.36
C ALA A 5 8.46 13.52 3.94
N LEU A 6 8.99 12.32 4.21
CA LEU A 6 8.26 11.08 3.95
C LEU A 6 7.08 10.90 4.92
N THR A 7 7.18 11.45 6.13
CA THR A 7 6.08 11.45 7.09
C THR A 7 4.96 12.38 6.62
N GLY A 8 5.31 13.56 6.09
CA GLY A 8 4.35 14.49 5.49
C GLY A 8 3.61 13.90 4.29
N ILE A 9 4.32 13.26 3.36
CA ILE A 9 3.68 12.60 2.20
C ILE A 9 2.73 11.49 2.65
N ARG A 10 3.11 10.68 3.66
CA ARG A 10 2.23 9.65 4.21
C ARG A 10 0.96 10.22 4.82
N ALA A 11 1.04 11.36 5.50
CA ALA A 11 -0.13 12.03 6.06
C ALA A 11 -1.08 12.51 4.95
N LEU A 12 -0.54 13.12 3.89
CA LEU A 12 -1.32 13.52 2.72
C LEU A 12 -1.98 12.32 2.02
N ALA A 13 -1.23 11.22 1.85
CA ALA A 13 -1.75 9.98 1.27
C ALA A 13 -2.89 9.39 2.11
N ALA A 14 -2.75 9.38 3.44
CA ALA A 14 -3.80 8.92 4.35
C ALA A 14 -5.07 9.77 4.22
N LEU A 15 -4.93 11.10 4.20
CA LEU A 15 -6.07 12.00 4.04
C LEU A 15 -6.75 11.80 2.69
N TRP A 16 -5.99 11.55 1.63
CA TRP A 16 -6.54 11.27 0.31
C TRP A 16 -7.35 9.98 0.27
N VAL A 17 -6.89 8.92 0.93
CA VAL A 17 -7.63 7.66 1.09
C VAL A 17 -8.92 7.87 1.90
N VAL A 18 -8.88 8.70 2.95
CA VAL A 18 -10.08 9.03 3.74
C VAL A 18 -11.09 9.77 2.87
N MET A 19 -10.68 10.81 2.14
CA MET A 19 -11.58 11.53 1.23
C MET A 19 -12.20 10.62 0.18
N TYR A 20 -11.45 9.62 -0.33
CA TYR A 20 -11.98 8.62 -1.25
C TYR A 20 -13.10 7.78 -0.65
N HIS A 21 -12.99 7.34 0.61
CA HIS A 21 -14.03 6.53 1.26
C HIS A 21 -15.30 7.32 1.59
N PHE A 22 -15.16 8.63 1.83
CA PHE A 22 -16.30 9.53 2.12
C PHE A 22 -16.70 10.37 0.90
N ARG A 23 -16.30 9.99 -0.32
CA ARG A 23 -16.49 10.78 -1.53
C ARG A 23 -17.95 11.22 -1.70
N ASP A 24 -18.87 10.27 -1.66
CA ASP A 24 -20.29 10.53 -1.94
C ASP A 24 -20.90 11.42 -0.86
N ASP A 25 -20.52 11.21 0.41
CA ASP A 25 -20.91 12.06 1.53
C ASP A 25 -20.34 13.48 1.41
N VAL A 26 -19.07 13.63 1.00
CA VAL A 26 -18.40 14.92 0.80
C VAL A 26 -19.10 15.72 -0.30
N VAL A 27 -19.44 15.08 -1.42
CA VAL A 27 -20.15 15.73 -2.53
C VAL A 27 -21.60 16.06 -2.14
N ALA A 28 -22.28 15.18 -1.39
CA ALA A 28 -23.63 15.44 -0.91
C ALA A 28 -23.70 16.62 0.09
N LEU A 29 -22.76 16.70 1.03
CA LEU A 29 -22.69 17.76 2.03
C LEU A 29 -22.16 19.09 1.45
N PHE A 30 -21.26 19.02 0.47
CA PHE A 30 -20.62 20.19 -0.14
C PHE A 30 -20.64 20.10 -1.68
N PRO A 31 -21.79 20.34 -2.33
CA PRO A 31 -21.92 20.20 -3.79
C PRO A 31 -20.94 21.05 -4.60
N ALA A 32 -20.49 22.19 -4.06
CA ALA A 32 -19.47 23.04 -4.69
C ALA A 32 -18.11 22.34 -4.85
N LEU A 33 -17.82 21.30 -4.06
CA LEU A 33 -16.61 20.49 -4.16
C LEU A 33 -16.70 19.39 -5.22
N ALA A 34 -17.84 19.21 -5.91
CA ALA A 34 -17.98 18.24 -6.99
C ALA A 34 -16.96 18.44 -8.13
N VAL A 35 -16.44 19.66 -8.32
CA VAL A 35 -15.34 19.92 -9.26
C VAL A 35 -14.05 19.15 -8.92
N LEU A 36 -13.85 18.81 -7.65
CA LEU A 36 -12.71 18.02 -7.17
C LEU A 36 -12.96 16.51 -7.23
N ASP A 37 -14.15 16.07 -7.65
CA ASP A 37 -14.52 14.67 -7.67
C ASP A 37 -13.52 13.77 -8.42
N PRO A 38 -12.99 14.13 -9.62
CA PRO A 38 -11.99 13.33 -10.30
C PRO A 38 -10.71 13.11 -9.45
N LEU A 39 -10.31 14.12 -8.70
CA LEU A 39 -9.15 14.05 -7.80
C LEU A 39 -9.46 13.16 -6.58
N VAL A 40 -10.64 13.30 -5.99
CA VAL A 40 -11.06 12.49 -4.83
C VAL A 40 -11.21 11.02 -5.23
N ARG A 41 -11.78 10.72 -6.41
CA ARG A 41 -11.89 9.36 -6.96
C ARG A 41 -10.53 8.70 -7.13
N ALA A 42 -9.48 9.44 -7.43
CA ALA A 42 -8.12 8.91 -7.53
C ALA A 42 -7.48 8.59 -6.16
N GLY A 43 -8.16 8.81 -5.03
CA GLY A 43 -7.61 8.58 -3.68
C GLY A 43 -7.28 7.13 -3.34
N TYR A 44 -7.79 6.15 -4.09
CA TYR A 44 -7.31 4.75 -3.98
C TYR A 44 -5.80 4.62 -4.24
N LEU A 45 -5.22 5.52 -5.04
CA LEU A 45 -3.78 5.58 -5.34
C LEU A 45 -2.94 5.98 -4.13
N GLY A 46 -3.55 6.57 -3.10
CA GLY A 46 -2.87 6.82 -1.83
C GLY A 46 -2.34 5.53 -1.21
N VAL A 47 -3.02 4.39 -1.39
CA VAL A 47 -2.57 3.08 -0.92
C VAL A 47 -1.34 2.61 -1.70
N ASP A 48 -1.33 2.75 -3.04
CA ASP A 48 -0.15 2.43 -3.86
C ASP A 48 1.07 3.25 -3.44
N LEU A 49 0.87 4.54 -3.14
CA LEU A 49 1.92 5.40 -2.63
C LEU A 49 2.48 4.91 -1.28
N PHE A 50 1.65 4.37 -0.39
CA PHE A 50 2.14 3.74 0.85
C PHE A 50 3.06 2.55 0.58
N PHE A 51 2.76 1.72 -0.43
CA PHE A 51 3.61 0.58 -0.77
C PHE A 51 4.94 1.01 -1.39
N VAL A 52 4.92 2.01 -2.29
CA VAL A 52 6.15 2.60 -2.84
C VAL A 52 7.04 3.17 -1.74
N LEU A 53 6.45 3.97 -0.85
CA LEU A 53 7.18 4.55 0.29
C LEU A 53 7.71 3.49 1.25
N SER A 54 6.96 2.42 1.48
CA SER A 54 7.38 1.32 2.35
C SER A 54 8.55 0.56 1.75
N GLY A 55 8.51 0.25 0.45
CA GLY A 55 9.64 -0.34 -0.28
C GLY A 55 10.88 0.53 -0.23
N PHE A 56 10.73 1.85 -0.44
CA PHE A 56 11.82 2.81 -0.35
C PHE A 56 12.46 2.84 1.04
N ILE A 57 11.65 3.00 2.09
CA ILE A 57 12.14 3.14 3.47
C ILE A 57 12.78 1.83 3.95
N LEU A 58 12.19 0.68 3.62
CA LEU A 58 12.74 -0.61 4.02
C LEU A 58 14.03 -0.93 3.30
N CYS A 59 14.12 -0.65 2.00
CA CYS A 59 15.39 -0.73 1.28
C CYS A 59 16.44 0.18 1.92
N HIS A 60 16.11 1.45 2.18
CA HIS A 60 17.02 2.40 2.80
C HIS A 60 17.57 1.94 4.16
N THR A 61 16.72 1.29 4.96
CA THR A 61 17.05 0.95 6.35
C THR A 61 17.69 -0.43 6.50
N TYR A 62 17.28 -1.41 5.68
CA TYR A 62 17.64 -2.82 5.87
C TYR A 62 18.46 -3.41 4.73
N PHE A 63 18.72 -2.68 3.64
CA PHE A 63 19.48 -3.22 2.50
C PHE A 63 20.85 -3.75 2.94
N ASP A 64 21.64 -2.95 3.67
CA ASP A 64 22.99 -3.35 4.07
C ASP A 64 22.98 -4.57 4.99
N GLN A 65 21.87 -4.79 5.72
CA GLN A 65 21.70 -5.95 6.59
C GLN A 65 21.27 -7.23 5.86
N PHE A 66 20.54 -7.13 4.74
CA PHE A 66 19.93 -8.29 4.08
C PHE A 66 20.50 -8.63 2.70
N HIS A 67 21.13 -7.69 1.99
CA HIS A 67 21.51 -7.90 0.58
C HIS A 67 22.50 -9.05 0.35
N ASN A 68 23.38 -9.34 1.31
CA ASN A 68 24.38 -10.42 1.22
C ASN A 68 23.96 -11.72 1.93
N GLY A 69 22.69 -11.83 2.33
CA GLY A 69 22.17 -12.96 3.08
C GLY A 69 21.47 -12.53 4.36
N VAL A 70 20.58 -13.39 4.85
CA VAL A 70 19.67 -13.08 5.97
C VAL A 70 20.02 -13.98 7.14
N SER A 71 20.50 -13.38 8.23
CA SER A 71 20.65 -14.10 9.50
C SER A 71 19.32 -14.15 10.25
N LEU A 72 19.03 -15.29 10.90
CA LEU A 72 17.81 -15.47 11.68
C LEU A 72 17.61 -14.39 12.77
N PRO A 73 18.65 -13.97 13.53
CA PRO A 73 18.49 -12.91 14.52
C PRO A 73 18.11 -11.56 13.91
N ALA A 74 18.71 -11.20 12.75
CA ALA A 74 18.39 -9.96 12.06
C ALA A 74 16.95 -9.97 11.53
N TYR A 75 16.53 -11.09 10.94
CA TYR A 75 15.17 -11.24 10.44
C TYR A 75 14.13 -11.18 11.56
N ARG A 76 14.40 -11.82 12.70
CA ARG A 76 13.51 -11.76 13.88
C ARG A 76 13.35 -10.33 14.39
N ARG A 77 14.44 -9.57 14.52
CA ARG A 77 14.39 -8.15 14.94
C ARG A 77 13.61 -7.30 13.95
N PHE A 78 13.79 -7.54 12.65
CA PHE A 78 13.03 -6.87 11.60
C PHE A 78 11.53 -7.14 11.75
N LEU A 79 11.10 -8.41 11.86
CA LEU A 79 9.69 -8.76 12.02
C LEU A 79 9.09 -8.19 13.30
N GLN A 80 9.82 -8.22 14.41
CA GLN A 80 9.37 -7.59 15.67
C GLN A 80 9.10 -6.10 15.50
N ALA A 81 10.01 -5.38 14.83
CA ALA A 81 9.81 -3.95 14.54
C ALA A 81 8.65 -3.67 13.58
N ARG A 82 8.29 -4.62 12.71
CA ARG A 82 7.11 -4.51 11.84
C ARG A 82 5.82 -4.81 12.59
N ILE A 83 5.76 -5.93 13.32
CA ILE A 83 4.60 -6.32 14.13
C ILE A 83 4.28 -5.23 15.16
N ALA A 84 5.27 -4.72 15.89
CA ALA A 84 5.06 -3.65 16.89
C ALA A 84 4.49 -2.36 16.29
N ARG A 85 4.64 -2.15 14.97
CA ARG A 85 4.12 -0.98 14.27
C ARG A 85 2.67 -1.14 13.84
N VAL A 86 2.28 -2.31 13.32
CA VAL A 86 0.97 -2.50 12.67
C VAL A 86 -0.02 -3.30 13.51
N TYR A 87 0.47 -4.29 14.26
CA TYR A 87 -0.38 -5.25 14.96
C TYR A 87 -1.23 -4.65 16.07
N PRO A 88 -0.73 -3.73 16.94
CA PRO A 88 -1.55 -3.18 18.01
C PRO A 88 -2.82 -2.48 17.51
N VAL A 89 -2.68 -1.65 16.46
CA VAL A 89 -3.81 -0.93 15.86
C VAL A 89 -4.75 -1.91 15.15
N HIS A 90 -4.21 -2.86 14.40
CA HIS A 90 -5.01 -3.88 13.72
C HIS A 90 -5.83 -4.72 14.71
N PHE A 91 -5.20 -5.19 15.78
CA PHE A 91 -5.86 -5.97 16.83
C PHE A 91 -7.02 -5.19 17.46
N VAL A 92 -6.76 -3.96 17.90
CA VAL A 92 -7.80 -3.11 18.53
C VAL A 92 -8.96 -2.84 17.58
N THR A 93 -8.67 -2.43 16.34
CA THR A 93 -9.72 -2.11 15.35
C THR A 93 -10.53 -3.33 14.94
N LEU A 94 -9.90 -4.50 14.78
CA LEU A 94 -10.60 -5.76 14.51
C LEU A 94 -11.58 -6.12 15.63
N HIS A 95 -11.18 -5.97 16.89
CA HIS A 95 -12.04 -6.30 18.04
C HIS A 95 -13.16 -5.28 18.23
N ILE A 96 -12.90 -3.98 18.00
CA ILE A 96 -13.96 -2.96 18.01
C ILE A 96 -15.04 -3.29 16.99
N VAL A 97 -14.65 -3.65 15.77
CA VAL A 97 -15.62 -4.05 14.73
C VAL A 97 -16.36 -5.31 15.15
N LEU A 98 -15.68 -6.35 15.63
CA LEU A 98 -16.34 -7.57 16.10
C LEU A 98 -17.37 -7.29 17.19
N LEU A 99 -17.00 -6.51 18.22
CA LEU A 99 -17.90 -6.16 19.32
C LEU A 99 -19.09 -5.33 18.83
N GLY A 100 -18.86 -4.39 17.91
CA GLY A 100 -19.92 -3.60 17.28
C GLY A 100 -20.93 -4.47 16.52
N LEU A 101 -20.45 -5.48 15.79
CA LEU A 101 -21.30 -6.44 15.08
C LEU A 101 -22.11 -7.31 16.02
N LEU A 102 -21.49 -7.82 17.10
CA LEU A 102 -22.20 -8.60 18.11
C LEU A 102 -23.28 -7.75 18.80
N ALA A 103 -22.95 -6.50 19.16
CA ALA A 103 -23.91 -5.58 19.75
C ALA A 103 -25.07 -5.26 18.80
N ALA A 104 -24.78 -4.97 17.53
CA ALA A 104 -25.80 -4.72 16.51
C ALA A 104 -26.77 -5.90 16.37
N GLY A 105 -26.25 -7.14 16.35
CA GLY A 105 -27.05 -8.35 16.29
C GLY A 105 -27.94 -8.55 17.52
N THR A 106 -27.43 -8.25 18.73
CA THR A 106 -28.23 -8.31 19.96
C THR A 106 -29.33 -7.24 20.05
N LEU A 107 -29.12 -6.09 19.41
CA LEU A 107 -30.05 -4.97 19.39
C LEU A 107 -31.06 -5.05 18.22
N GLY A 108 -30.97 -6.08 17.38
CA GLY A 108 -31.89 -6.30 16.26
C GLY A 108 -31.63 -5.40 15.04
N PHE A 109 -30.45 -4.78 14.94
CA PHE A 109 -30.07 -4.05 13.73
C PHE A 109 -29.74 -5.03 12.60
N GLU A 110 -30.16 -4.71 11.38
CA GLU A 110 -29.73 -5.45 10.20
C GLU A 110 -28.24 -5.21 9.95
N ILE A 111 -27.46 -6.29 10.08
CA ILE A 111 -26.04 -6.28 9.74
C ILE A 111 -25.94 -6.54 8.25
N TYR A 112 -25.53 -5.52 7.49
CA TYR A 112 -25.21 -5.67 6.06
C TYR A 112 -24.21 -6.81 5.86
N SER A 113 -24.35 -7.59 4.79
CA SER A 113 -23.67 -8.88 4.61
C SER A 113 -22.15 -8.78 4.72
N ILE A 114 -21.63 -9.09 5.90
CA ILE A 114 -20.20 -9.29 6.09
C ILE A 114 -19.90 -10.74 5.73
N ASN A 115 -18.87 -10.96 4.92
CA ASN A 115 -18.32 -12.29 4.67
C ASN A 115 -17.58 -12.79 5.92
N GLY A 116 -18.32 -12.95 7.02
CA GLY A 116 -17.83 -13.20 8.36
C GLY A 116 -17.90 -14.68 8.67
N SER A 117 -16.78 -15.37 8.58
CA SER A 117 -16.63 -16.73 9.11
C SER A 117 -15.57 -16.76 10.23
N PRO A 118 -15.62 -17.76 11.14
CA PRO A 118 -14.55 -17.94 12.12
C PRO A 118 -13.17 -18.07 11.47
N ALA A 119 -13.09 -18.73 10.32
CA ALA A 119 -11.86 -18.85 9.53
C ALA A 119 -11.37 -17.47 9.03
N ALA A 120 -12.28 -16.63 8.53
CA ALA A 120 -11.96 -15.26 8.12
C ALA A 120 -11.49 -14.38 9.28
N TYR A 121 -12.06 -14.56 10.47
CA TYR A 121 -11.63 -13.83 11.66
C TYR A 121 -10.21 -14.24 12.07
N VAL A 122 -9.93 -15.54 12.11
CA VAL A 122 -8.59 -16.07 12.40
C VAL A 122 -7.59 -15.58 11.34
N ALA A 123 -7.97 -15.61 10.06
CA ALA A 123 -7.13 -15.07 9.00
C ALA A 123 -6.85 -13.57 9.21
N GLN A 124 -7.86 -12.75 9.52
CA GLN A 124 -7.62 -11.34 9.86
C GLN A 124 -6.72 -11.20 11.09
N LEU A 125 -6.88 -12.01 12.12
CA LEU A 125 -6.05 -11.96 13.33
C LEU A 125 -4.57 -12.14 13.02
N PHE A 126 -4.22 -12.94 12.00
CA PHE A 126 -2.86 -13.12 11.52
C PHE A 126 -2.46 -12.20 10.36
N MET A 127 -3.29 -11.18 10.04
CA MET A 127 -3.12 -10.29 8.88
C MET A 127 -2.99 -11.07 7.57
N ALA A 128 -3.80 -12.11 7.47
CA ALA A 128 -3.64 -13.21 6.55
C ALA A 128 -4.88 -13.47 5.69
N HIS A 129 -5.87 -12.58 5.68
CA HIS A 129 -7.11 -12.78 4.94
C HIS A 129 -6.96 -12.54 3.44
N LEU A 130 -6.12 -11.59 3.02
CA LEU A 130 -6.04 -11.20 1.61
C LEU A 130 -5.36 -12.26 0.74
N TRP A 131 -4.17 -12.71 1.12
CA TRP A 131 -3.42 -13.76 0.40
C TRP A 131 -4.07 -15.17 0.48
N LEU A 132 -5.06 -15.37 1.35
CA LEU A 132 -5.86 -16.60 1.43
C LEU A 132 -7.15 -16.50 0.60
N GLY A 133 -7.33 -15.41 -0.15
CA GLY A 133 -8.48 -15.21 -1.03
C GLY A 133 -9.78 -14.89 -0.29
N MET A 134 -9.73 -14.51 0.99
CA MET A 134 -10.93 -14.22 1.78
C MET A 134 -11.45 -12.79 1.57
N GLY A 135 -10.67 -11.92 0.89
CA GLY A 135 -11.05 -10.53 0.64
C GLY A 135 -11.26 -9.72 1.93
N SER A 136 -11.99 -8.62 1.84
CA SER A 136 -12.36 -7.81 3.00
C SER A 136 -13.49 -8.48 3.79
N THR A 137 -13.25 -8.78 5.07
CA THR A 137 -14.23 -9.46 5.95
C THR A 137 -14.67 -8.57 7.09
N PHE A 138 -14.22 -8.80 8.33
CA PHE A 138 -14.61 -8.01 9.51
C PHE A 138 -14.10 -6.56 9.42
N ASN A 139 -12.79 -6.34 9.53
CA ASN A 139 -12.21 -5.01 9.36
C ASN A 139 -12.02 -4.74 7.87
N TYR A 140 -12.98 -4.07 7.23
CA TYR A 140 -13.01 -3.84 5.78
C TYR A 140 -11.70 -3.23 5.20
N PRO A 141 -11.13 -2.13 5.73
CA PRO A 141 -9.89 -1.55 5.19
C PRO A 141 -8.61 -2.35 5.50
N SER A 142 -8.69 -3.42 6.31
CA SER A 142 -7.51 -4.19 6.74
C SER A 142 -6.86 -5.03 5.64
N TRP A 143 -7.48 -5.14 4.46
CA TRP A 143 -6.85 -5.81 3.31
C TRP A 143 -5.46 -5.22 3.02
N SER A 144 -5.29 -3.90 3.16
CA SER A 144 -4.02 -3.20 2.96
C SER A 144 -2.96 -3.60 4.00
N ILE A 145 -3.37 -3.91 5.23
CA ILE A 145 -2.48 -4.41 6.30
C ILE A 145 -2.03 -5.84 5.99
N SER A 146 -2.94 -6.69 5.52
CA SER A 146 -2.58 -8.06 5.11
C SER A 146 -1.60 -8.08 3.95
N ALA A 147 -1.84 -7.21 2.96
CA ALA A 147 -0.91 -6.94 1.88
C ALA A 147 0.47 -6.45 2.35
N GLU A 148 0.49 -5.45 3.24
CA GLU A 148 1.74 -4.90 3.79
C GLU A 148 2.51 -5.96 4.58
N TRP A 149 1.81 -6.78 5.37
CA TRP A 149 2.39 -7.90 6.10
C TRP A 149 3.04 -8.91 5.17
N PHE A 150 2.37 -9.29 4.08
CA PHE A 150 2.95 -10.15 3.04
C PHE A 150 4.22 -9.54 2.43
N ALA A 151 4.19 -8.25 2.07
CA ALA A 151 5.35 -7.56 1.53
C ALA A 151 6.53 -7.52 2.51
N TYR A 152 6.26 -7.40 3.82
CA TYR A 152 7.30 -7.48 4.85
C TYR A 152 7.95 -8.86 4.93
N LEU A 153 7.18 -9.94 4.82
CA LEU A 153 7.72 -11.30 4.80
C LEU A 153 8.62 -11.55 3.57
N LEU A 154 8.26 -10.97 2.41
CA LEU A 154 9.07 -11.06 1.20
C LEU A 154 10.26 -10.09 1.15
N CYS A 155 10.23 -9.04 1.98
CA CYS A 155 11.22 -7.96 1.93
C CYS A 155 12.68 -8.44 1.89
N PRO A 156 13.15 -9.38 2.74
CA PRO A 156 14.54 -9.81 2.71
C PRO A 156 14.94 -10.44 1.36
N LEU A 157 14.06 -11.24 0.76
CA LEU A 157 14.30 -11.85 -0.56
C LEU A 157 14.39 -10.80 -1.66
N LEU A 158 13.52 -9.78 -1.60
CA LEU A 158 13.56 -8.65 -2.53
C LEU A 158 14.86 -7.86 -2.40
N LEU A 159 15.35 -7.64 -1.17
CA LEU A 159 16.61 -6.92 -0.93
C LEU A 159 17.84 -7.73 -1.36
N ILE A 160 17.85 -9.05 -1.19
CA ILE A 160 18.88 -9.93 -1.78
C ILE A 160 18.87 -9.79 -3.30
N GLY A 161 17.69 -9.82 -3.93
CA GLY A 161 17.54 -9.60 -5.36
C GLY A 161 18.12 -8.27 -5.82
N MET A 162 17.85 -7.19 -5.08
CA MET A 162 18.42 -5.86 -5.37
C MET A 162 19.93 -5.82 -5.21
N GLY A 163 20.52 -6.60 -4.29
CA GLY A 163 21.97 -6.74 -4.13
C GLY A 163 22.70 -7.35 -5.33
N ARG A 164 21.99 -8.05 -6.23
CA ARG A 164 22.56 -8.60 -7.46
C ARG A 164 22.75 -7.56 -8.57
N LEU A 165 22.05 -6.43 -8.47
CA LEU A 165 22.14 -5.33 -9.42
C LEU A 165 23.28 -4.40 -9.01
N ARG A 166 23.92 -3.76 -9.99
CA ARG A 166 25.15 -2.98 -9.80
C ARG A 166 25.04 -1.55 -10.31
N THR A 167 24.15 -1.28 -11.27
CA THR A 167 24.13 0.02 -11.96
C THR A 167 22.79 0.76 -11.77
N PRO A 168 22.80 2.11 -11.77
CA PRO A 168 21.58 2.93 -11.76
C PRO A 168 20.59 2.56 -12.86
N ALA A 169 21.08 2.20 -14.05
CA ALA A 169 20.25 1.79 -15.18
C ALA A 169 19.47 0.50 -14.91
N GLN A 170 20.08 -0.49 -14.24
CA GLN A 170 19.38 -1.72 -13.85
C GLN A 170 18.27 -1.44 -12.84
N PHE A 171 18.53 -0.58 -11.85
CA PHE A 171 17.50 -0.15 -10.90
C PHE A 171 16.38 0.63 -11.61
N GLY A 172 16.73 1.49 -12.57
CA GLY A 172 15.76 2.21 -13.41
C GLY A 172 14.87 1.25 -14.21
N ALA A 173 15.44 0.21 -14.83
CA ALA A 173 14.69 -0.81 -15.54
C ALA A 173 13.75 -1.59 -14.62
N VAL A 174 14.21 -1.98 -13.42
CA VAL A 174 13.36 -2.66 -12.43
C VAL A 174 12.21 -1.77 -11.98
N ALA A 175 12.47 -0.49 -11.70
CA ALA A 175 11.43 0.47 -11.33
C ALA A 175 10.41 0.65 -12.47
N ALA A 176 10.89 0.80 -13.70
CA ALA A 176 10.03 0.93 -14.88
C ALA A 176 9.14 -0.31 -15.08
N VAL A 177 9.71 -1.52 -15.04
CA VAL A 177 8.94 -2.76 -15.15
C VAL A 177 7.91 -2.88 -14.03
N ALA A 178 8.29 -2.56 -12.79
CA ALA A 178 7.40 -2.65 -11.65
C ALA A 178 6.21 -1.68 -11.75
N PHE A 179 6.45 -0.42 -12.12
CA PHE A 179 5.40 0.60 -12.23
C PHE A 179 4.56 0.43 -13.50
N LEU A 180 5.18 0.23 -14.66
CA LEU A 180 4.46 0.04 -15.92
C LEU A 180 3.69 -1.28 -15.93
N GLY A 181 4.23 -2.35 -15.35
CA GLY A 181 3.51 -3.61 -15.19
C GLY A 181 2.28 -3.45 -14.30
N SER A 182 2.41 -2.75 -13.17
CA SER A 182 1.27 -2.45 -12.29
C SER A 182 0.21 -1.58 -12.99
N ALA A 183 0.64 -0.58 -13.76
CA ALA A 183 -0.27 0.29 -14.53
C ALA A 183 -0.97 -0.47 -15.67
N ALA A 184 -0.25 -1.32 -16.40
CA ALA A 184 -0.82 -2.12 -17.48
C ALA A 184 -1.85 -3.13 -16.97
N LEU A 185 -1.60 -3.75 -15.81
CA LEU A 185 -2.56 -4.67 -15.18
C LEU A 185 -3.81 -3.94 -14.68
N LEU A 186 -3.64 -2.76 -14.10
CA LEU A 186 -4.75 -1.88 -13.72
C LEU A 186 -5.57 -1.43 -14.93
N ALA A 187 -4.94 -1.23 -16.09
CA ALA A 187 -5.65 -0.87 -17.32
C ALA A 187 -6.45 -2.04 -17.93
N GLN A 188 -6.08 -3.29 -17.63
CA GLN A 188 -6.72 -4.49 -18.20
C GLN A 188 -7.83 -5.07 -17.31
N ARG A 189 -7.82 -4.82 -16.01
CA ARG A 189 -8.72 -5.46 -15.03
C ARG A 189 -9.59 -4.41 -14.36
N THR A 190 -10.89 -4.67 -14.31
CA THR A 190 -11.87 -3.79 -13.64
C THR A 190 -11.89 -3.96 -12.13
N ASP A 191 -11.46 -5.11 -11.58
CA ASP A 191 -11.51 -5.38 -10.14
C ASP A 191 -10.14 -5.16 -9.45
N LEU A 192 -10.13 -4.22 -8.50
CA LEU A 192 -9.00 -3.93 -7.63
C LEU A 192 -8.64 -5.10 -6.71
N ALA A 193 -9.61 -5.98 -6.40
CA ALA A 193 -9.42 -7.15 -5.56
C ALA A 193 -8.62 -8.26 -6.26
N GLU A 194 -8.56 -8.27 -7.60
CA GLU A 194 -7.75 -9.25 -8.35
C GLU A 194 -6.32 -8.74 -8.65
N THR A 195 -6.12 -7.42 -8.61
CA THR A 195 -4.85 -6.77 -8.97
C THR A 195 -3.99 -6.39 -7.75
N TRP A 196 -4.41 -6.75 -6.53
CA TRP A 196 -3.70 -6.37 -5.30
C TRP A 196 -2.23 -6.79 -5.33
N LEU A 197 -1.95 -8.07 -5.61
CA LEU A 197 -0.61 -8.65 -5.51
C LEU A 197 0.39 -7.94 -6.44
N PRO A 198 0.15 -7.81 -7.76
CA PRO A 198 1.08 -7.13 -8.65
C PRO A 198 1.24 -5.65 -8.31
N ARG A 199 0.19 -4.94 -7.88
CA ARG A 199 0.29 -3.54 -7.45
C ARG A 199 1.16 -3.36 -6.22
N ILE A 200 0.98 -4.23 -5.22
CA ILE A 200 1.69 -4.16 -3.94
C ILE A 200 3.16 -4.52 -4.12
N ILE A 201 3.42 -5.65 -4.78
CA ILE A 201 4.79 -6.07 -5.05
C ILE A 201 5.47 -5.11 -6.02
N GLY A 202 4.77 -4.64 -7.05
CA GLY A 202 5.27 -3.64 -7.99
C GLY A 202 5.59 -2.31 -7.30
N GLY A 203 4.71 -1.82 -6.44
CA GLY A 203 4.94 -0.63 -5.63
C GLY A 203 6.17 -0.81 -4.72
N PHE A 204 6.24 -1.91 -3.98
CA PHE A 204 7.34 -2.19 -3.07
C PHE A 204 8.70 -2.33 -3.79
N VAL A 205 8.74 -3.12 -4.87
CA VAL A 205 9.94 -3.33 -5.70
C VAL A 205 10.36 -2.03 -6.37
N GLY A 206 9.42 -1.29 -6.95
CA GLY A 206 9.67 0.01 -7.56
C GLY A 206 10.23 1.01 -6.56
N GLY A 207 9.66 1.09 -5.36
CA GLY A 207 10.17 1.91 -4.26
C GLY A 207 11.58 1.51 -3.81
N ALA A 208 11.86 0.20 -3.70
CA ALA A 208 13.18 -0.29 -3.36
C ALA A 208 14.23 0.03 -4.44
N ALA A 209 13.87 -0.12 -5.71
CA ALA A 209 14.73 0.22 -6.84
C ALA A 209 15.00 1.73 -6.92
N VAL A 210 13.97 2.56 -6.71
CA VAL A 210 14.10 4.01 -6.56
C VAL A 210 15.07 4.37 -5.43
N ASN A 211 15.02 3.66 -4.30
CA ASN A 211 15.99 3.86 -3.22
C ASN A 211 17.43 3.54 -3.66
N MET A 212 17.63 2.49 -4.45
CA MET A 212 18.95 2.14 -4.95
C MET A 212 19.51 3.20 -5.91
N ILE A 213 18.67 3.77 -6.79
CA ILE A 213 19.05 4.93 -7.62
C ILE A 213 19.45 6.11 -6.74
N TYR A 214 18.66 6.41 -5.71
CA TYR A 214 18.95 7.46 -4.74
C TYR A 214 20.30 7.24 -4.04
N ARG A 215 20.62 6.00 -3.65
CA ARG A 215 21.92 5.67 -3.02
C ARG A 215 23.09 5.79 -3.99
N ALA A 216 22.88 5.39 -5.24
CA ALA A 216 23.92 5.34 -6.28
C ALA A 216 24.23 6.70 -6.92
N THR A 217 23.33 7.69 -6.82
CA THR A 217 23.49 8.98 -7.49
C THR A 217 23.61 10.14 -6.48
N PRO A 218 24.83 10.66 -6.22
CA PRO A 218 25.07 11.71 -5.23
C PRO A 218 24.27 13.00 -5.47
N ALA A 219 23.97 13.34 -6.73
CA ALA A 219 23.19 14.53 -7.09
C ALA A 219 21.77 14.52 -6.50
N PHE A 220 21.17 13.34 -6.28
CA PHE A 220 19.83 13.23 -5.69
C PHE A 220 19.81 13.36 -4.16
N ARG A 221 20.96 13.47 -3.49
CA ARG A 221 21.02 13.67 -2.04
C ARG A 221 20.55 15.06 -1.60
N HIS A 222 20.62 16.04 -2.51
CA HIS A 222 20.23 17.43 -2.29
C HIS A 222 19.02 17.87 -3.13
N GLY A 223 18.60 17.05 -4.10
CA GLY A 223 17.39 17.29 -4.89
C GLY A 223 16.15 17.04 -4.04
N PRO A 224 15.27 18.03 -3.84
CA PRO A 224 14.14 17.89 -2.94
C PRO A 224 13.23 16.76 -3.45
N VAL A 225 12.65 16.10 -2.46
CA VAL A 225 11.52 15.16 -2.45
C VAL A 225 10.45 15.39 -3.56
N LEU A 226 10.37 16.59 -4.14
CA LEU A 226 9.60 16.95 -5.33
C LEU A 226 9.90 16.10 -6.57
N ILE A 227 11.15 15.67 -6.82
CA ILE A 227 11.48 14.81 -7.99
C ILE A 227 10.85 13.42 -7.83
N TRP A 228 10.82 12.90 -6.59
CA TRP A 228 10.24 11.59 -6.27
C TRP A 228 8.73 11.64 -6.13
N GLY A 229 8.19 12.74 -5.58
CA GLY A 229 6.77 13.07 -5.63
C GLY A 229 6.27 13.20 -7.07
N ALA A 230 7.04 13.84 -7.95
CA ALA A 230 6.73 13.97 -9.37
C ALA A 230 6.79 12.65 -10.13
N LEU A 231 7.74 11.75 -9.83
CA LEU A 231 7.77 10.41 -10.44
C LEU A 231 6.62 9.52 -9.96
N ALA A 232 6.26 9.59 -8.67
CA ALA A 232 5.09 8.91 -8.12
C ALA A 232 3.78 9.47 -8.71
N LEU A 233 3.67 10.81 -8.81
CA LEU A 233 2.56 11.52 -9.44
C LEU A 233 2.50 11.27 -10.96
N PHE A 234 3.63 11.04 -11.63
CA PHE A 234 3.69 10.71 -13.05
C PHE A 234 3.22 9.26 -13.31
N SER A 235 3.61 8.30 -12.47
CA SER A 235 3.03 6.94 -12.52
C SER A 235 1.53 6.94 -12.20
N VAL A 236 1.08 7.81 -11.30
CA VAL A 236 -0.34 8.06 -11.02
C VAL A 236 -1.04 8.73 -12.20
N GLY A 237 -0.39 9.70 -12.87
CA GLY A 237 -0.94 10.41 -14.03
C GLY A 237 -1.14 9.49 -15.25
N ILE A 238 -0.24 8.54 -15.47
CA ILE A 238 -0.40 7.49 -16.49
C ILE A 238 -1.59 6.57 -16.15
N MET A 239 -1.82 6.26 -14.87
CA MET A 239 -2.97 5.46 -14.41
C MET A 239 -4.30 6.23 -14.53
N VAL A 240 -4.29 7.55 -14.37
CA VAL A 240 -5.47 8.43 -14.47
C VAL A 240 -5.87 8.68 -15.94
N HIS A 241 -4.92 8.71 -16.87
CA HIS A 241 -5.18 8.99 -18.30
C HIS A 241 -5.61 7.77 -19.14
N GLY A 242 -5.62 6.56 -18.57
CA GLY A 242 -6.24 5.39 -19.19
C GLY A 242 -7.76 5.45 -19.02
N GLY A 243 -8.45 6.06 -19.99
CA GLY A 243 -9.88 6.41 -19.97
C GLY A 243 -10.89 5.25 -19.91
N TYR A 244 -10.71 4.29 -19.00
CA TYR A 244 -11.60 3.14 -18.80
C TYR A 244 -12.58 3.29 -17.63
N TRP A 245 -12.49 4.37 -16.84
CA TRP A 245 -13.28 4.55 -15.62
C TRP A 245 -14.64 5.25 -15.81
N PHE A 246 -15.05 5.47 -17.06
CA PHE A 246 -16.30 6.18 -17.37
C PHE A 246 -17.59 5.32 -17.29
N ASN A 247 -17.51 3.99 -17.17
CA ASN A 247 -18.69 3.12 -17.35
C ASN A 247 -18.97 2.11 -16.22
N VAL A 248 -18.49 2.29 -14.99
CA VAL A 248 -18.71 1.31 -13.89
C VAL A 248 -19.67 1.82 -12.81
N CYS A 249 -20.34 2.96 -13.03
CA CYS A 249 -21.34 3.48 -12.10
C CYS A 249 -22.60 4.01 -12.82
N ASP A 250 -23.01 3.34 -13.90
CA ASP A 250 -24.38 3.36 -14.41
C ASP A 250 -24.94 1.92 -14.41
#